data_AF-A0A7C4ZEU0-F1
#
_entry.id   AF-A0A7C4ZEU0-F1
#
_cell.length_a   1.000
_cell.length_b   1.000
_cell.length_c   1.000
_cell.angle_alpha   90.00
_cell.angle_beta   90.00
_cell.angle_gamma   90.00
#
_symmetry.space_group_name_H-M   'P 1'
#
loop_
_entity.id
_entity.type
_entity.pdbx_description
1 polymer ?
#
loop_
_entity_poly.entity_id
_entity_poly.type
_entity_poly.pdbx_seq_one_letter_code
_entity_poly.pdbx_strand_id
1 'polypeptide(L)' 'MAKAVGEKGLVITVEPDPENFKALILNAKLNDLKNVITLDIAAWSKEEVLKLSITGDGGHHSVKHDLRLGFTWLGI' A
#
# COMPACT_ATOMS: atom_id res chain seq x y z
N MET A 1 5.59 -5.35 14.52
CA MET A 1 6.81 -4.66 13.99
C MET A 1 7.24 -3.48 14.84
N ALA A 2 6.40 -2.46 15.06
CA ALA A 2 6.77 -1.28 15.88
C ALA A 2 7.30 -1.62 17.28
N LYS A 3 6.68 -2.59 17.97
CA LYS A 3 7.14 -3.07 19.28
C LYS A 3 8.51 -3.78 19.21
N ALA A 4 8.83 -4.43 18.10
CA ALA A 4 10.06 -5.20 17.94
C ALA A 4 11.29 -4.32 17.70
N VAL A 5 11.11 -3.14 17.10
CA VAL A 5 12.19 -2.16 16.88
C VAL A 5 12.41 -1.22 18.08
N GLY A 6 11.61 -1.39 19.15
CA GLY A 6 11.62 -0.53 20.33
C GLY A 6 11.16 0.91 20.05
N GLU A 7 11.04 1.72 21.09
CA GLU A 7 10.53 3.10 20.98
C GLU A 7 11.43 4.03 20.14
N LYS A 8 12.73 3.69 20.04
CA LYS A 8 13.71 4.46 19.25
C LYS A 8 13.81 4.02 17.79
N GLY A 9 13.30 2.83 17.47
CA GLY A 9 13.22 2.37 16.09
C GLY A 9 12.05 3.02 15.37
N LEU A 10 12.17 3.28 14.08
CA LEU A 10 11.10 3.83 13.24
C LEU A 10 10.55 2.73 12.32
N VAL A 11 9.22 2.68 12.19
CA VAL A 11 8.55 1.86 11.17
C VAL A 11 7.92 2.77 10.14
N ILE A 12 8.24 2.55 8.87
CA ILE A 12 7.58 3.19 7.74
C ILE A 12 6.80 2.11 7.01
N THR A 13 5.48 2.26 6.93
CA THR A 13 4.61 1.38 6.15
C THR A 13 4.21 2.07 4.85
N VAL A 14 4.20 1.29 3.77
CA VAL A 14 3.83 1.74 2.42
C VAL A 14 2.64 0.88 2.00
N GLU A 15 1.48 1.51 1.82
CA GLU A 15 0.22 0.81 1.54
C GLU A 15 -0.64 1.64 0.58
N PRO A 16 -0.76 1.23 -0.70
CA PRO A 16 -1.55 1.95 -1.69
C PRO A 16 -3.05 1.57 -1.69
N ASP A 17 -3.46 0.51 -0.99
CA ASP A 17 -4.89 0.21 -0.85
C ASP A 17 -5.53 1.12 0.23
N PRO A 18 -6.59 1.87 -0.10
CA PRO A 18 -7.16 2.86 0.80
C PRO A 18 -7.85 2.24 2.04
N GLU A 19 -8.36 1.01 1.97
CA GLU A 19 -8.97 0.33 3.12
C GLU A 19 -7.89 -0.17 4.08
N ASN A 20 -6.84 -0.80 3.55
CA ASN A 20 -5.69 -1.24 4.33
C ASN A 20 -4.95 -0.06 4.97
N PHE A 21 -4.75 1.03 4.22
CA PHE A 21 -4.12 2.25 4.74
C PHE A 21 -4.86 2.80 5.96
N LYS A 22 -6.20 2.90 5.87
CA LYS A 22 -7.04 3.34 7.00
C LYS A 22 -6.93 2.39 8.19
N ALA A 23 -6.95 1.08 7.95
CA ALA A 23 -6.82 0.07 8.99
C ALA A 23 -5.46 0.19 9.71
N LEU A 24 -4.37 0.42 8.97
CA LEU A 24 -3.03 0.63 9.54
C LEU A 24 -2.98 1.87 10.43
N ILE A 25 -3.54 3.01 9.99
CA ILE A 25 -3.61 4.23 10.81
C ILE A 25 -4.41 3.98 12.09
N LEU A 26 -5.56 3.32 11.98
CA LEU A 26 -6.40 3.01 13.14
C LEU A 26 -5.63 2.12 14.13
N ASN A 27 -4.97 1.08 13.64
CA ASN A 27 -4.19 0.16 14.47
C ASN A 27 -3.03 0.87 15.19
N ALA A 28 -2.33 1.79 14.51
CA ALA A 28 -1.28 2.60 15.13
C ALA A 28 -1.83 3.46 16.27
N LYS A 29 -2.98 4.13 16.05
CA LYS A 29 -3.66 4.94 17.07
C LYS A 29 -4.13 4.11 18.26
N LEU A 30 -4.79 2.98 18.02
CA LEU A 30 -5.31 2.10 19.08
C LEU A 30 -4.20 1.50 19.96
N ASN A 31 -2.98 1.36 19.42
CA ASN A 31 -1.83 0.85 20.16
C ASN A 31 -0.89 1.95 20.68
N ASP A 32 -1.30 3.22 20.59
CA ASP A 32 -0.51 4.40 20.95
C ASP A 32 0.91 4.42 20.34
N LEU A 33 1.07 3.88 19.14
CA LEU A 33 2.36 3.79 18.47
C LEU A 33 2.77 5.17 17.94
N LYS A 34 3.82 5.76 18.52
CA LYS A 34 4.37 7.08 18.10
C LYS A 34 5.48 6.98 17.05
N ASN A 35 6.00 5.78 16.85
CA ASN A 35 7.14 5.50 15.98
C ASN A 35 6.74 4.82 14.65
N VAL A 36 5.54 5.10 14.16
CA VAL A 36 5.00 4.55 12.91
C VAL A 36 4.58 5.69 11.99
N ILE A 37 5.06 5.66 10.75
CA ILE A 37 4.64 6.55 9.66
C ILE A 37 4.01 5.67 8.58
N THR A 38 2.76 5.95 8.22
CA THR A 38 2.06 5.26 7.13
C THR A 38 1.99 6.17 5.91
N LEU A 39 2.43 5.69 4.76
CA LEU A 39 2.42 6.39 3.48
C LEU A 39 1.39 5.75 2.54
N ASP A 40 0.47 6.55 2.00
CA ASP A 40 -0.52 6.18 0.99
C ASP A 40 0.12 6.22 -0.40
N ILE A 41 1.08 5.32 -0.63
CA ILE A 41 1.84 5.20 -1.88
C ILE A 41 2.13 3.72 -2.16
N ALA A 42 2.43 3.41 -3.42
CA ALA A 42 2.97 2.10 -3.80
C ALA A 42 4.50 2.16 -3.87
N ALA A 43 5.17 1.09 -3.42
CA ALA A 43 6.60 0.94 -3.67
C ALA A 43 6.83 0.63 -5.14
N TRP A 44 7.59 1.47 -5.83
CA TRP A 44 7.87 1.33 -7.25
C TRP A 44 9.29 1.80 -7.60
N SER A 45 9.79 1.39 -8.77
CA SER A 45 11.16 1.67 -9.21
C SER A 45 11.41 3.12 -9.65
N LYS A 46 10.33 3.89 -9.90
CA LYS A 46 10.38 5.29 -10.32
C LYS A 46 9.17 6.05 -9.78
N GLU A 47 9.26 7.38 -9.77
CA GLU A 47 8.14 8.24 -9.40
C GLU A 47 7.15 8.35 -10.57
N GLU A 48 5.95 7.79 -10.39
CA GLU A 48 4.86 7.90 -11.36
C GLU A 48 3.50 7.56 -10.71
N VAL A 49 2.42 7.96 -11.38
CA VAL A 49 1.05 7.57 -11.01
C VAL A 49 0.67 6.32 -11.81
N LEU A 50 0.33 5.25 -11.10
CA LEU A 50 -0.03 3.96 -11.68
C LEU A 50 -1.45 3.56 -11.29
N LYS A 51 -2.14 2.84 -12.19
CA LYS A 51 -3.45 2.26 -11.88
C LYS A 51 -3.27 0.99 -11.06
N LEU A 52 -3.64 1.05 -9.78
CA LEU A 52 -3.71 -0.11 -8.91
C LEU A 52 -4.89 -1.02 -9.33
N SER A 53 -4.61 -2.30 -9.55
CA SER A 53 -5.64 -3.32 -9.75
C SER A 53 -5.96 -3.95 -8.40
N ILE A 54 -7.14 -3.65 -7.88
CA ILE A 54 -7.65 -4.17 -6.60
C ILE A 54 -8.45 -5.45 -6.86
N THR A 55 -8.19 -6.46 -6.04
CA THR A 55 -8.89 -7.75 -6.02
C THR A 55 -9.54 -7.93 -4.66
N GLY A 56 -10.64 -8.71 -4.59
CA GLY A 56 -11.40 -8.90 -3.35
C GLY A 56 -10.62 -9.55 -2.20
N ASP A 57 -9.59 -10.33 -2.51
CA ASP A 57 -8.68 -10.89 -1.51
C ASP A 57 -7.46 -9.98 -1.34
N GLY A 58 -7.24 -9.51 -0.11
CA GLY A 58 -6.06 -8.71 0.25
C GLY A 58 -4.76 -9.43 -0.12
N GLY A 59 -3.81 -8.70 -0.70
CA GLY A 59 -2.50 -9.23 -1.10
C GLY A 59 -2.37 -9.67 -2.57
N HIS A 60 -3.46 -9.70 -3.35
CA HIS A 60 -3.40 -9.92 -4.81
C HIS A 60 -3.48 -8.61 -5.60
N HIS A 61 -3.36 -7.46 -4.93
CA HIS A 61 -3.28 -6.17 -5.58
C HIS A 61 -1.99 -6.10 -6.39
N SER A 62 -2.10 -5.60 -7.61
CA SER A 62 -0.94 -5.48 -8.47
C SER A 62 -0.94 -4.20 -9.25
N VAL A 63 0.28 -3.77 -9.55
CA VAL A 63 0.57 -2.74 -10.53
C VAL A 63 1.40 -3.40 -11.62
N LYS A 64 1.06 -3.15 -12.88
CA LYS A 64 1.77 -3.68 -14.05
C LYS A 64 1.96 -2.56 -15.05
N HIS A 65 3.12 -2.52 -15.71
CA HIS A 65 3.26 -1.69 -16.89
C HIS A 65 2.33 -2.20 -17.98
N ASP A 66 1.38 -1.37 -18.38
CA ASP A 66 0.60 -1.63 -19.58
C ASP A 66 1.46 -1.31 -20.81
N LEU A 67 2.08 -2.35 -21.36
CA LEU A 67 2.87 -2.24 -22.59
C LEU A 67 1.99 -2.14 -23.84
N ARG A 68 0.65 -2.18 -23.71
CA ARG A 68 -0.32 -2.27 -24.81
C ARG A 68 -0.08 -3.43 -25.78
N LEU A 69 0.63 -4.45 -25.31
CA LEU A 69 0.91 -5.68 -26.06
C LEU A 69 -0.18 -6.75 -25.89
N GLY A 70 -1.19 -6.47 -25.05
CA GLY A 70 -2.33 -7.36 -24.79
C GLY A 70 -3.64 -6.80 -25.36
N PHE A 71 -4.58 -7.69 -25.64
CA PHE A 71 -5.92 -7.32 -26.10
C PHE A 71 -6.75 -6.82 -24.91
N THR A 72 -7.10 -5.54 -24.86
CA THR A 72 -8.10 -5.02 -23.92
C THR A 72 -9.47 -5.21 -24.54
N TRP A 73 -10.30 -6.09 -23.96
CA TRP A 73 -11.69 -6.23 -24.37
C TRP A 73 -12.46 -4.96 -23.99
N LEU A 74 -12.69 -4.08 -24.97
CA LEU A 74 -13.58 -2.94 -24.87
C LEU A 74 -14.99 -3.46 -25.13
N GLY A 75 -15.66 -3.92 -24.08
CA GLY A 75 -17.06 -4.30 -24.15
C GLY A 75 -17.91 -3.12 -24.63
N ILE A 76 -18.44 -3.25 -25.85
CA ILE A 76 -19.62 -2.53 -26.35
C ILE A 76 -20.88 -3.30 -25.97
#